data_AF-A0A5K3G136-F1
#
_entry.id   AF-A0A5K3G136-F1
#
_cell.length_a   1.000
_cell.length_b   1.000
_cell.length_c   1.000
_cell.angle_alpha   90.00
_cell.angle_beta   90.00
_cell.angle_gamma   90.00
#
_symmetry.space_group_name_H-M   'P 1'
#
loop_
_entity.id
_entity.type
_entity.pdbx_description
1 polymer ?
#
loop_
_entity_poly.entity_id
_entity_poly.type
_entity_poly.pdbx_seq_one_letter_code
_entity_poly.pdbx_strand_id
1 'polypeptide(L)'
;MGGGGGGDGGGTGAYRGVNEQGTLLAVYWAQVGFDKKRYRICAAPGTLTLPLVRRGAIGHRVDVHVGLEGAADLDRLEAELLSPKLVVFEAGKSNSPFFRACD
;
A
#
# COMPACT_ATOMS: atom_id res chain seq x y z
N MET A 1 31.63 -20.07 -12.01
CA MET A 1 31.85 -19.27 -10.79
C MET A 1 30.70 -18.29 -10.73
N GLY A 2 29.60 -18.56 -10.04
CA GLY A 2 29.53 -18.83 -8.60
C GLY A 2 29.19 -17.50 -7.93
N GLY A 3 27.91 -17.26 -7.66
CA GLY A 3 27.42 -15.99 -7.09
C GLY A 3 25.94 -16.05 -6.76
N GLY A 4 25.57 -16.99 -5.87
CA GLY A 4 24.27 -16.95 -5.21
C GLY A 4 24.21 -15.74 -4.28
N GLY A 5 23.09 -15.02 -4.34
CA GLY A 5 22.76 -13.94 -3.43
C GLY A 5 21.27 -14.00 -3.15
N GLY A 6 20.88 -14.86 -2.20
CA GLY A 6 19.61 -14.73 -1.50
C GLY A 6 19.65 -13.43 -0.70
N GLY A 7 18.70 -12.54 -0.96
CA GLY A 7 18.50 -11.31 -0.21
C GLY A 7 17.06 -11.27 0.28
N ASP A 8 16.90 -11.41 1.59
CA ASP A 8 15.65 -11.31 2.32
C ASP A 8 14.93 -9.97 2.09
N GLY A 9 13.61 -10.01 2.23
CA GLY A 9 12.67 -8.97 1.83
C GLY A 9 12.91 -7.61 2.48
N GLY A 10 12.98 -6.57 1.63
CA GLY A 10 13.10 -5.18 2.06
C GLY A 10 13.65 -4.26 0.97
N GLY A 11 13.56 -4.64 -0.31
CA GLY A 11 14.18 -3.90 -1.40
C GLY A 11 13.65 -2.47 -1.49
N THR A 12 14.55 -1.50 -1.41
CA THR A 12 14.31 -0.13 -1.86
C THR A 12 13.79 -0.20 -3.28
N GLY A 13 12.53 0.19 -3.52
CA GLY A 13 11.89 0.10 -4.84
C GLY A 13 12.51 1.07 -5.86
N ALA A 14 13.74 0.78 -6.27
CA ALA A 14 14.54 1.59 -7.16
C ALA A 14 15.54 0.72 -7.94
N TYR A 15 15.60 0.92 -9.26
CA TYR A 15 16.67 0.48 -10.13
C TYR A 15 17.49 1.70 -10.55
N ARG A 16 18.82 1.60 -10.51
CA ARG A 16 19.73 2.67 -10.92
C ARG A 16 20.82 2.10 -11.81
N GLY A 17 20.89 2.58 -13.06
CA GLY A 17 21.89 2.20 -14.04
C GLY A 17 22.51 3.42 -14.70
N VAL A 18 23.72 3.26 -15.25
CA VAL A 18 24.42 4.28 -16.03
C VAL A 18 24.66 3.69 -17.41
N ASN A 19 24.36 4.43 -18.48
CA ASN A 19 24.66 3.98 -19.84
C ASN A 19 26.11 4.33 -20.25
N GLU A 20 26.56 3.85 -21.40
CA GLU A 20 27.93 4.09 -21.91
C GLU A 20 28.27 5.57 -22.14
N GLN A 21 27.26 6.44 -22.19
CA GLN A 21 27.42 7.90 -22.34
C GLN A 21 27.43 8.64 -20.99
N GLY A 22 27.40 7.92 -19.87
CA GLY A 22 27.38 8.52 -18.52
C GLY A 22 26.01 9.02 -18.07
N THR A 23 24.93 8.75 -18.82
CA THR A 23 23.56 9.14 -18.44
C THR A 23 23.03 8.22 -17.35
N LEU A 24 22.55 8.83 -16.26
CA LEU A 24 21.93 8.11 -15.15
C LEU A 24 20.45 7.81 -15.47
N LEU A 25 20.10 6.52 -15.52
CA LEU A 25 18.72 6.06 -15.52
C LEU A 25 18.34 5.58 -14.12
N ALA A 26 17.31 6.16 -13.54
CA ALA A 26 16.73 5.71 -12.28
C ALA A 26 15.24 5.43 -12.45
N VAL A 27 14.81 4.23 -12.09
CA VAL A 27 13.40 3.81 -12.09
C VAL A 27 12.99 3.55 -10.66
N TYR A 28 11.90 4.15 -10.20
CA TYR A 28 11.38 3.98 -8.85
C TYR A 28 9.99 3.36 -8.91
N TRP A 29 9.67 2.48 -7.96
CA TRP A 29 8.33 1.92 -7.81
C TRP A 29 7.91 1.87 -6.34
N ALA A 30 6.62 2.07 -6.12
CA ALA A 30 5.97 1.86 -4.85
C ALA A 30 4.99 0.70 -4.97
N GLN A 31 5.02 -0.19 -3.98
CA GLN A 31 3.92 -1.10 -3.72
C GLN A 31 3.03 -0.48 -2.66
N VAL A 32 1.74 -0.34 -2.97
CA VAL A 32 0.73 0.12 -2.01
C VAL A 32 -0.32 -0.96 -1.82
N GLY A 33 -0.70 -1.22 -0.58
CA GLY A 33 -1.77 -2.15 -0.27
C GLY A 33 -2.09 -2.17 1.22
N PHE A 34 -3.13 -2.92 1.57
CA PHE A 34 -3.49 -3.18 2.96
C PHE A 34 -2.44 -4.03 3.67
N ASP A 35 -2.28 -3.86 4.99
CA ASP A 35 -1.31 -4.65 5.77
C ASP A 35 -1.60 -6.16 5.71
N LYS A 36 -2.87 -6.53 5.54
CA LYS A 36 -3.34 -7.92 5.42
C LYS A 36 -4.25 -8.05 4.19
N LYS A 37 -4.25 -9.26 3.62
CA LYS A 37 -5.14 -9.61 2.50
C LYS A 37 -6.57 -9.92 2.93
N ARG A 38 -6.78 -10.28 4.20
CA ARG A 38 -8.08 -10.68 4.76
C ARG A 38 -8.20 -10.17 6.18
N TYR A 39 -9.36 -9.62 6.51
CA TYR A 39 -9.74 -9.17 7.84
C TYR A 39 -11.01 -9.91 8.26
N ARG A 40 -11.09 -10.27 9.54
CA ARG A 40 -12.32 -10.81 10.13
C ARG A 40 -12.92 -9.70 10.99
N ILE A 41 -14.19 -9.41 10.79
CA ILE A 41 -14.94 -8.43 11.57
C ILE A 41 -16.04 -9.11 12.37
N CYS A 42 -16.39 -8.52 13.51
CA CYS A 42 -17.55 -8.94 14.29
C CYS A 42 -18.83 -8.39 13.65
N ALA A 43 -19.94 -9.11 13.80
CA ALA A 43 -21.25 -8.67 13.32
C ALA A 43 -21.88 -7.52 14.15
N ALA A 44 -21.06 -6.82 14.94
CA ALA A 44 -21.49 -5.68 15.74
C ALA A 44 -21.38 -4.40 14.91
N PRO A 45 -22.34 -3.45 15.04
CA PRO A 45 -22.22 -2.14 14.43
C PRO A 45 -20.94 -1.42 14.88
N GLY A 46 -20.21 -0.83 13.95
CA GLY A 46 -18.98 -0.11 14.25
C GLY A 46 -18.23 0.34 13.00
N THR A 47 -17.09 0.99 13.21
CA THR A 47 -16.21 1.46 12.14
C THR A 47 -15.02 0.52 11.99
N LEU A 48 -14.86 -0.06 10.80
CA LEU A 48 -13.64 -0.80 10.45
C LEU A 48 -12.61 0.15 9.84
N THR A 49 -11.42 0.21 10.44
CA THR A 49 -10.28 0.94 9.88
C THR A 49 -9.22 -0.05 9.39
N LEU A 50 -8.83 0.07 8.13
CA LEU A 50 -7.81 -0.78 7.51
C LEU A 50 -6.57 0.06 7.19
N PRO A 51 -5.37 -0.30 7.68
CA PRO A 51 -4.17 0.47 7.42
C PRO A 51 -3.68 0.24 5.99
N LEU A 52 -3.49 1.34 5.25
CA LEU A 52 -2.89 1.33 3.93
C LEU A 52 -1.39 1.61 4.06
N VAL A 53 -0.57 0.69 3.54
CA VAL A 53 0.88 0.69 3.70
C VAL A 53 1.54 0.89 2.34
N ARG A 54 2.51 1.81 2.28
CA ARG A 54 3.39 2.00 1.14
C ARG A 54 4.77 1.40 1.41
N ARG A 55 5.33 0.69 0.42
CA ARG A 55 6.71 0.19 0.41
C ARG A 55 7.40 0.64 -0.87
N GLY A 56 8.60 1.22 -0.76
CA GLY A 56 9.33 1.75 -1.92
C GLY A 56 8.88 3.15 -2.35
N ALA A 57 9.63 3.74 -3.29
CA ALA A 57 9.49 5.11 -3.79
C ALA A 57 9.13 6.17 -2.72
N ILE A 58 9.76 6.09 -1.53
CA ILE A 58 9.43 6.93 -0.38
C ILE A 58 9.56 8.44 -0.68
N GLY A 59 10.54 8.82 -1.51
CA GLY A 59 10.76 10.21 -1.93
C GLY A 59 9.75 10.76 -2.94
N HIS A 60 8.77 9.96 -3.38
CA HIS A 60 7.79 10.36 -4.39
C HIS A 60 6.40 10.52 -3.77
N ARG A 61 5.56 11.33 -4.42
CA ARG A 61 4.13 11.37 -4.15
C ARG A 61 3.44 10.17 -4.82
N VAL A 62 2.55 9.49 -4.12
CA VAL A 62 1.77 8.36 -4.63
C VAL A 62 0.29 8.56 -4.33
N ASP A 63 -0.52 8.56 -5.38
CA ASP A 63 -1.96 8.77 -5.32
C ASP A 63 -2.69 7.43 -5.50
N VAL A 64 -3.58 7.08 -4.57
CA VAL A 64 -4.18 5.75 -4.46
C VAL A 64 -5.69 5.86 -4.35
N HIS A 65 -6.40 5.20 -5.26
CA HIS A 65 -7.86 5.13 -5.21
C HIS A 65 -8.32 3.93 -4.40
N VAL A 66 -9.21 4.18 -3.44
CA VAL A 66 -9.79 3.14 -2.58
C VAL A 66 -11.30 3.14 -2.77
N GLY A 67 -11.87 1.94 -2.94
CA GLY A 67 -13.30 1.72 -3.13
C GLY A 67 -13.73 0.40 -2.50
N LEU A 68 -15.04 0.26 -2.32
CA LEU A 68 -15.67 -1.01 -2.00
C LEU A 68 -16.17 -1.63 -3.30
N GLU A 69 -15.87 -2.89 -3.52
CA GLU A 69 -16.39 -3.68 -4.63
C GLU A 69 -17.44 -4.66 -4.10
N GLY A 70 -18.65 -4.62 -4.66
CA GLY A 70 -19.76 -5.49 -4.29
C GLY A 70 -19.48 -6.96 -4.64
N ALA A 71 -19.24 -7.79 -3.64
CA ALA A 71 -19.35 -9.24 -3.75
C ALA A 71 -20.79 -9.67 -3.38
N ALA A 72 -21.24 -10.84 -3.85
CA ALA A 72 -22.62 -11.32 -3.70
C ALA A 72 -23.18 -11.41 -2.26
N ASP A 73 -22.34 -11.28 -1.23
CA ASP A 73 -22.73 -11.24 0.19
C ASP A 73 -22.78 -9.81 0.80
N LEU A 74 -22.38 -8.78 0.06
CA LEU A 74 -22.46 -7.38 0.51
C LEU A 74 -23.90 -6.85 0.56
N ASP A 75 -24.85 -7.48 -0.15
CA ASP A 75 -26.28 -7.14 -0.08
C ASP A 75 -26.87 -7.39 1.33
N ARG A 76 -26.18 -8.17 2.16
CA ARG A 76 -26.54 -8.42 3.57
C ARG A 76 -25.71 -7.63 4.57
N LEU A 77 -24.63 -6.99 4.11
CA LEU A 77 -23.71 -6.21 4.92
C LEU A 77 -23.81 -4.75 4.50
N GLU A 78 -24.58 -3.96 5.25
CA GLU A 78 -24.60 -2.50 5.07
C GLU A 78 -23.24 -1.92 5.46
N ALA A 79 -22.39 -1.70 4.46
CA ALA A 79 -21.05 -1.13 4.64
C ALA A 79 -20.92 0.15 3.81
N GLU A 80 -20.59 1.25 4.49
CA GLU A 80 -20.29 2.53 3.85
C GLU A 80 -18.80 2.83 3.93
N LEU A 81 -18.24 3.33 2.83
CA LEU A 81 -16.85 3.79 2.81
C LEU A 81 -16.76 5.19 3.42
N LEU A 82 -16.27 5.26 4.66
CA LEU A 82 -16.09 6.53 5.38
C LEU A 82 -14.78 7.26 5.03
N SER A 83 -13.84 6.60 4.34
CA SER A 83 -12.56 7.21 3.95
C SER A 83 -12.66 7.99 2.64
N PRO A 84 -11.78 8.99 2.41
CA PRO A 84 -11.64 9.61 1.10
C PRO A 84 -11.38 8.56 0.01
N LYS A 85 -12.02 8.71 -1.14
CA LYS A 85 -11.81 7.83 -2.31
C LYS A 85 -10.39 7.94 -2.89
N LEU A 86 -9.67 9.00 -2.53
CA LEU A 86 -8.28 9.23 -2.91
C LEU A 86 -7.44 9.41 -1.64
N VAL A 87 -6.47 8.51 -1.46
CA VAL A 87 -5.44 8.60 -0.41
C VAL A 87 -4.14 9.03 -1.06
N VAL A 88 -3.51 10.06 -0.49
CA VAL A 88 -2.24 10.61 -0.99
C VAL A 88 -1.12 10.29 -0.01
N PHE A 89 -0.09 9.59 -0.47
CA PHE A 89 1.16 9.42 0.25
C PHE A 89 2.14 10.50 -0.20
N GLU A 90 2.34 11.50 0.65
CA GLU A 90 3.37 12.50 0.43
C GLU A 90 4.78 11.89 0.50
N ALA A 91 5.75 12.58 -0.09
CA ALA A 91 7.15 12.22 0.04
C ALA A 91 7.54 12.06 1.52
N GLY A 92 8.17 10.95 1.88
CA GLY A 92 8.54 10.62 3.25
C GLY A 92 7.46 9.94 4.11
N LYS A 93 6.21 9.80 3.66
CA LYS A 93 5.13 9.16 4.43
C LYS A 93 4.89 7.71 4.04
N SER A 94 5.02 6.76 4.96
CA SER A 94 4.84 5.33 4.67
C SER A 94 3.47 4.77 5.04
N ASN A 95 2.75 5.42 5.95
CA ASN A 95 1.50 4.94 6.53
C ASN A 95 0.40 6.01 6.45
N SER A 96 -0.85 5.58 6.25
CA SER A 96 -2.03 6.43 6.43
C SER A 96 -2.31 6.68 7.92
N PRO A 97 -2.98 7.79 8.31
CA PRO A 97 -3.39 8.03 9.69
C PRO A 97 -4.27 6.88 10.23
N PHE A 98 -4.01 6.48 11.47
CA PHE A 98 -4.64 5.34 12.16
C PHE A 98 -5.87 5.78 12.96
N PHE A 99 -6.94 4.99 12.90
CA PHE A 99 -8.01 4.97 13.90
C PHE A 99 -8.33 3.50 14.25
N ARG A 100 -8.67 3.22 15.51
CA ARG A 100 -8.62 1.87 16.11
C ARG A 100 -9.83 1.03 15.66
N ALA A 101 -9.62 -0.22 15.26
CA ALA A 101 -10.68 -1.23 15.16
C ALA A 101 -10.85 -1.94 16.52
N CYS A 102 -12.09 -2.33 16.86
CA CYS A 102 -12.49 -2.85 18.18
C CYS A 102 -11.53 -3.93 18.73
N ASP A 103 -11.23 -3.82 20.03
CA ASP A 103 -10.48 -4.80 20.83
C ASP A 103 -11.25 -6.13 20.95
#